data_AF-A0A1B2JB23-F1
#
_entry.id   AF-A0A1B2JB23-F1
#
_cell.length_a   1.000
_cell.length_b   1.000
_cell.length_c   1.000
_cell.angle_alpha   90.00
_cell.angle_beta   90.00
_cell.angle_gamma   90.00
#
_symmetry.space_group_name_H-M   'P 1'
#
loop_
_entity.id
_entity.type
_entity.pdbx_description
1 polymer ?
#
loop_
_entity_poly.entity_id
_entity_poly.type
_entity_poly.pdbx_seq_one_letter_code
_entity_poly.pdbx_strand_id
1 'polypeptide(L)'
;MANSTRNQSDIEYLLSIKSVRETNSFTLKALLENKLTNFDVDISKLDNVVKYVSETITSSYPTKESLLTIPVHGRYQHFEVGGNPRLTNLISEWSKSGLTDYEICKRTLDLFVVSVLIDAGAGNEWKFDENGTTFNRSEGIAVASFHMFVNGDFSNDESSPYQVNGLKLANYSPELLEKGFQITDNNKLYGFDGRLNLIRKIGNILESKKRIFGQDFRPGNMLDYLIALPTCEKISEIGYKLNLEDLWTTLMKGLHDIWPKDSTRTVVDGFSLGDAWKLKLNDSIVTFHKLTQWLTYSLLLPLRKFGHLEIYNTELLTGLPEYRNGGVFVDLGLLTLKEEAVQRGLELSKESKTDQGIPSFTAIDDVIVEWRSSTIVLLDYILPRVNDYLKITGTEYQLILPQLIEAGSWPSGRRIAASLRPKTSGPPINLISDGTVF
;
A
#
# COMPACT_ATOMS: atom_id res chain seq x y z
N MET A 1 27.92 -16.90 -19.23
CA MET A 1 27.21 -17.74 -18.25
C MET A 1 27.42 -17.24 -16.83
N ALA A 2 28.63 -17.13 -16.29
CA ALA A 2 28.85 -16.62 -14.92
C ALA A 2 28.22 -15.23 -14.63
N ASN A 3 28.37 -14.26 -15.56
CA ASN A 3 27.73 -12.94 -15.42
C ASN A 3 26.19 -12.99 -15.50
N SER A 4 25.59 -13.88 -16.29
CA SER A 4 24.12 -13.93 -16.38
C SER A 4 23.48 -14.55 -15.14
N THR A 5 24.12 -15.54 -14.52
CA THR A 5 23.67 -16.11 -13.23
C THR A 5 23.82 -15.14 -12.06
N ARG A 6 24.91 -14.35 -12.02
CA ARG A 6 25.11 -13.33 -10.97
C ARG A 6 24.07 -12.20 -11.08
N ASN A 7 23.75 -11.80 -12.29
CA ASN A 7 22.77 -10.75 -12.55
C ASN A 7 21.33 -11.20 -12.23
N GLN A 8 21.02 -12.48 -12.48
CA GLN A 8 19.73 -13.05 -12.09
C GLN A 8 19.57 -13.10 -10.55
N SER A 9 20.63 -13.47 -9.82
CA SER A 9 20.59 -13.45 -8.34
C SER A 9 20.41 -12.03 -7.79
N ASP A 10 20.98 -11.01 -8.44
CA ASP A 10 20.83 -9.61 -8.02
C ASP A 10 19.39 -9.10 -8.24
N ILE A 11 18.76 -9.46 -9.37
CA ILE A 11 17.35 -9.12 -9.63
C ILE A 11 16.42 -9.83 -8.65
N GLU A 12 16.61 -11.13 -8.43
CA GLU A 12 15.80 -11.91 -7.48
C GLU A 12 15.90 -11.34 -6.06
N TYR A 13 17.11 -10.94 -5.65
CA TYR A 13 17.32 -10.22 -4.39
C TYR A 13 16.56 -8.90 -4.36
N LEU A 14 16.70 -8.02 -5.36
CA LEU A 14 16.06 -6.71 -5.40
C LEU A 14 14.52 -6.76 -5.51
N LEU A 15 13.95 -7.90 -5.91
CA LEU A 15 12.49 -8.13 -5.90
C LEU A 15 12.01 -8.81 -4.60
N SER A 16 12.90 -9.17 -3.69
CA SER A 16 12.55 -9.83 -2.43
C SER A 16 12.00 -8.84 -1.39
N ILE A 17 11.26 -9.34 -0.40
CA ILE A 17 10.80 -8.50 0.71
C ILE A 17 11.98 -8.04 1.59
N LYS A 18 13.03 -8.87 1.71
CA LYS A 18 14.22 -8.58 2.52
C LYS A 18 15.00 -7.38 2.00
N SER A 19 15.10 -7.23 0.67
CA SER A 19 15.82 -6.10 0.07
C SER A 19 15.25 -4.75 0.49
N VAL A 20 13.94 -4.66 0.80
CA VAL A 20 13.32 -3.41 1.23
C VAL A 20 13.99 -2.87 2.49
N ARG A 21 14.18 -3.71 3.52
CA ARG A 21 14.86 -3.27 4.75
C ARG A 21 16.37 -3.13 4.53
N GLU A 22 16.99 -4.09 3.84
CA GLU A 22 18.45 -4.15 3.68
C GLU A 22 19.00 -2.97 2.85
N THR A 23 18.37 -2.66 1.71
CA THR A 23 18.83 -1.57 0.82
C THR A 23 18.60 -0.18 1.42
N ASN A 24 17.56 -0.01 2.25
CA ASN A 24 17.27 1.28 2.91
C ASN A 24 18.04 1.49 4.22
N SER A 25 18.72 0.47 4.76
CA SER A 25 19.39 0.52 6.07
C SER A 25 20.45 1.63 6.19
N PHE A 26 21.15 1.95 5.09
CA PHE A 26 22.16 3.01 5.07
C PHE A 26 21.56 4.39 5.39
N THR A 27 20.32 4.63 4.94
CA THR A 27 19.62 5.90 5.14
C THR A 27 19.41 6.20 6.61
N LEU A 28 19.19 5.19 7.47
CA LEU A 28 19.06 5.40 8.91
C LEU A 28 20.33 6.02 9.50
N LYS A 29 21.51 5.50 9.11
CA LYS A 29 22.79 6.03 9.60
C LYS A 29 22.97 7.49 9.17
N ALA A 30 22.75 7.79 7.90
CA ALA A 30 22.85 9.15 7.39
C ALA A 30 21.86 10.10 8.05
N LEU A 31 20.63 9.64 8.30
CA LEU A 31 19.60 10.40 9.01
C LEU A 31 20.05 10.76 10.43
N LEU A 32 20.53 9.80 11.21
CA LEU A 32 20.98 10.03 12.60
C LEU A 32 22.23 10.92 12.69
N GLU A 33 23.04 10.96 11.63
CA GLU A 33 24.22 11.82 11.55
C GLU A 33 23.94 13.19 10.90
N ASN A 34 22.68 13.48 10.53
CA ASN A 34 22.28 14.65 9.74
C ASN A 34 23.11 14.81 8.45
N LYS A 35 23.19 13.72 7.66
CA LYS A 35 23.93 13.62 6.40
C LYS A 35 23.06 13.22 5.22
N LEU A 36 21.75 13.42 5.31
CA LEU A 36 20.88 13.25 4.16
C LEU A 36 21.23 14.28 3.07
N THR A 37 20.96 13.92 1.83
CA THR A 37 21.30 14.71 0.65
C THR A 37 20.39 15.92 0.53
N ASN A 38 19.08 15.71 0.60
CA ASN A 38 18.03 16.69 0.33
C ASN A 38 17.34 17.21 1.59
N PHE A 39 17.58 16.59 2.75
CA PHE A 39 16.95 16.95 4.01
C PHE A 39 17.98 17.31 5.08
N ASP A 40 17.65 18.31 5.89
CA ASP A 40 18.23 18.49 7.22
C ASP A 40 17.41 17.70 8.24
N VAL A 41 18.09 17.13 9.23
CA VAL A 41 17.52 16.30 10.29
C VAL A 41 17.71 16.97 11.64
N ASP A 42 16.61 17.32 12.30
CA ASP A 42 16.62 17.80 13.68
C ASP A 42 16.20 16.67 14.63
N ILE A 43 17.18 15.89 15.09
CA ILE A 43 16.93 14.75 15.97
C ILE A 43 16.31 15.15 17.31
N SER A 44 16.43 16.42 17.72
CA SER A 44 15.76 16.92 18.94
C SER A 44 14.24 16.91 18.83
N LYS A 45 13.69 16.82 17.61
CA LYS A 45 12.25 16.68 17.35
C LYS A 45 11.74 15.24 17.47
N LEU A 46 12.62 14.24 17.55
CA LEU A 46 12.22 12.83 17.57
C LEU A 46 11.24 12.52 18.71
N ASP A 47 11.50 13.03 19.92
CA ASP A 47 10.62 12.80 21.07
C ASP A 47 9.24 13.42 20.87
N ASN A 48 9.17 14.57 20.17
CA ASN A 48 7.89 15.19 19.81
C ASN A 48 7.12 14.33 18.80
N VAL A 49 7.82 13.73 17.82
CA VAL A 49 7.20 12.78 16.88
C VAL A 49 6.65 11.58 17.64
N VAL A 50 7.45 10.93 18.48
CA VAL A 50 7.03 9.77 19.28
C VAL A 50 5.82 10.10 20.15
N LYS A 51 5.85 11.25 20.84
CA LYS A 51 4.74 11.74 21.65
C LYS A 51 3.48 11.95 20.80
N TYR A 52 3.58 12.65 19.68
CA TYR A 52 2.42 12.95 18.83
C TYR A 52 1.78 11.69 18.25
N VAL A 53 2.59 10.73 17.81
CA VAL A 53 2.12 9.42 17.34
C VAL A 53 1.45 8.65 18.47
N SER A 54 2.07 8.61 19.66
CA SER A 54 1.49 7.94 20.83
C SER A 54 0.16 8.56 21.26
N GLU A 55 0.08 9.89 21.30
CA GLU A 55 -1.17 10.60 21.61
C GLU A 55 -2.26 10.33 20.58
N THR A 56 -1.89 10.23 19.30
CA THR A 56 -2.83 9.85 18.23
C THR A 56 -3.37 8.43 18.47
N ILE A 57 -2.52 7.46 18.78
CA ILE A 57 -2.94 6.09 19.12
C ILE A 57 -3.90 6.12 20.31
N THR A 58 -3.50 6.74 21.42
CA THR A 58 -4.31 6.75 22.65
C THR A 58 -5.62 7.54 22.52
N SER A 59 -5.73 8.45 21.55
CA SER A 59 -6.99 9.14 21.27
C SER A 59 -8.06 8.21 20.67
N SER A 60 -7.63 7.18 19.93
CA SER A 60 -8.53 6.18 19.33
C SER A 60 -8.61 4.90 20.17
N TYR A 61 -7.55 4.58 20.90
CA TYR A 61 -7.39 3.36 21.70
C TYR A 61 -6.93 3.76 23.12
N PRO A 62 -7.85 4.23 23.98
CA PRO A 62 -7.52 4.90 25.25
C PRO A 62 -7.02 3.97 26.36
N THR A 63 -7.19 2.65 26.24
CA THR A 63 -6.73 1.67 27.25
C THR A 63 -5.75 0.66 26.66
N LYS A 64 -4.96 -0.01 27.51
CA LYS A 64 -4.02 -1.06 27.05
C LYS A 64 -4.75 -2.19 26.34
N GLU A 65 -5.91 -2.59 26.85
CA GLU A 65 -6.75 -3.64 26.28
C GLU A 65 -7.27 -3.24 24.90
N SER A 66 -7.61 -1.96 24.71
CA SER A 66 -8.02 -1.47 23.38
C SER A 66 -6.91 -1.53 22.34
N LEU A 67 -5.62 -1.57 22.74
CA LEU A 67 -4.53 -1.74 21.77
C LEU A 67 -4.58 -3.11 21.07
N LEU A 68 -5.13 -4.14 21.72
CA LEU A 68 -5.31 -5.47 21.12
C LEU A 68 -6.34 -5.48 19.99
N THR A 69 -7.20 -4.45 19.91
CA THR A 69 -8.20 -4.33 18.85
C THR A 69 -7.70 -3.55 17.64
N ILE A 70 -6.48 -2.96 17.71
CA ILE A 70 -5.87 -2.28 16.57
C ILE A 70 -5.64 -3.31 15.47
N PRO A 71 -6.30 -3.17 14.31
CA PRO A 71 -6.09 -4.10 13.22
C PRO A 71 -4.73 -3.88 12.57
N VAL A 72 -4.28 -4.90 11.82
CA VAL A 72 -3.16 -4.75 10.89
C VAL A 72 -3.58 -3.77 9.79
N HIS A 73 -2.75 -2.76 9.51
CA HIS A 73 -3.02 -1.80 8.44
C HIS A 73 -3.27 -2.51 7.11
N GLY A 74 -4.41 -2.26 6.46
CA GLY A 74 -4.75 -2.93 5.20
C GLY A 74 -6.05 -2.44 4.59
N ARG A 75 -6.44 -3.07 3.48
CA ARG A 75 -7.62 -2.65 2.71
C ARG A 75 -8.94 -2.90 3.43
N TYR A 76 -9.00 -3.86 4.34
CA TYR A 76 -10.22 -4.24 5.06
C TYR A 76 -10.85 -3.02 5.75
N GLN A 77 -10.05 -2.23 6.48
CA GLN A 77 -10.54 -1.08 7.25
C GLN A 77 -11.15 -0.01 6.35
N HIS A 78 -10.64 0.14 5.12
CA HIS A 78 -11.19 1.09 4.16
C HIS A 78 -12.60 0.71 3.66
N PHE A 79 -12.98 -0.57 3.68
CA PHE A 79 -14.35 -0.98 3.34
C PHE A 79 -15.35 -0.68 4.48
N GLU A 80 -14.86 -0.54 5.71
CA GLU A 80 -15.67 -0.37 6.92
C GLU A 80 -15.80 1.11 7.35
N VAL A 81 -15.30 2.05 6.53
CA VAL A 81 -15.32 3.49 6.83
C VAL A 81 -16.75 4.04 6.93
N GLY A 82 -16.92 5.07 7.75
CA GLY A 82 -18.22 5.72 7.99
C GLY A 82 -19.13 4.94 8.94
N GLY A 83 -18.60 3.96 9.68
CA GLY A 83 -19.39 3.14 10.61
C GLY A 83 -20.33 2.14 9.93
N ASN A 84 -20.13 1.90 8.63
CA ASN A 84 -20.89 0.94 7.85
C ASN A 84 -20.02 -0.30 7.57
N PRO A 85 -20.28 -1.45 8.24
CA PRO A 85 -19.42 -2.62 8.17
C PRO A 85 -19.69 -3.45 6.89
N ARG A 86 -19.46 -2.85 5.72
CA ARG A 86 -19.87 -3.36 4.40
C ARG A 86 -19.35 -4.76 4.10
N LEU A 87 -18.04 -4.96 4.22
CA LEU A 87 -17.42 -6.23 3.91
C LEU A 87 -17.74 -7.27 4.98
N THR A 88 -17.77 -6.86 6.24
CA THR A 88 -18.17 -7.75 7.34
C THR A 88 -19.59 -8.29 7.14
N ASN A 89 -20.52 -7.42 6.73
CA ASN A 89 -21.90 -7.82 6.42
C ASN A 89 -21.97 -8.76 5.22
N LEU A 90 -21.27 -8.43 4.13
CA LEU A 90 -21.23 -9.27 2.92
C LEU A 90 -20.67 -10.67 3.21
N ILE A 91 -19.59 -10.75 3.99
CA ILE A 91 -19.02 -12.04 4.42
C ILE A 91 -20.02 -12.80 5.30
N SER A 92 -20.70 -12.13 6.23
CA SER A 92 -21.74 -12.75 7.08
C SER A 92 -22.87 -13.35 6.24
N GLU A 93 -23.29 -12.66 5.18
CA GLU A 93 -24.29 -13.16 4.23
C GLU A 93 -23.80 -14.40 3.49
N TRP A 94 -22.56 -14.39 2.97
CA TRP A 94 -21.95 -15.57 2.34
C TRP A 94 -21.91 -16.77 3.28
N SER A 95 -21.43 -16.60 4.51
CA SER A 95 -21.39 -17.67 5.52
C SER A 95 -22.80 -18.21 5.80
N LYS A 96 -23.82 -17.35 5.95
CA LYS A 96 -25.21 -17.77 6.18
C LYS A 96 -25.81 -18.52 4.99
N SER A 97 -25.37 -18.21 3.77
CA SER A 97 -25.78 -18.92 2.56
C SER A 97 -25.09 -20.28 2.37
N GLY A 98 -24.19 -20.67 3.28
CA GLY A 98 -23.51 -21.96 3.26
C GLY A 98 -22.22 -21.99 2.43
N LEU A 99 -21.68 -20.82 2.05
CA LEU A 99 -20.36 -20.76 1.42
C LEU A 99 -19.28 -21.21 2.40
N THR A 100 -18.32 -21.97 1.89
CA THR A 100 -17.16 -22.40 2.67
C THR A 100 -16.24 -21.22 2.94
N ASP A 101 -15.50 -21.28 4.05
CA ASP A 101 -14.44 -20.32 4.36
C ASP A 101 -13.43 -20.23 3.20
N TYR A 102 -13.18 -21.35 2.52
CA TYR A 102 -12.33 -21.40 1.33
C TYR A 102 -12.80 -20.45 0.21
N GLU A 103 -14.08 -20.52 -0.19
CA GLU A 103 -14.61 -19.62 -1.24
C GLU A 103 -14.75 -18.18 -0.73
N ILE A 104 -15.10 -17.98 0.54
CA ILE A 104 -15.11 -16.64 1.16
C ILE A 104 -13.72 -16.00 1.08
N CYS A 105 -12.66 -16.78 1.35
CA CYS A 105 -11.29 -16.33 1.21
C CYS A 105 -11.03 -15.88 -0.23
N LYS A 106 -11.29 -16.74 -1.23
CA LYS A 106 -11.06 -16.44 -2.64
C LYS A 106 -11.78 -15.18 -3.12
N ARG A 107 -13.05 -14.99 -2.75
CA ARG A 107 -13.83 -13.78 -3.08
C ARG A 107 -13.29 -12.53 -2.40
N THR A 108 -12.82 -12.66 -1.15
CA THR A 108 -12.20 -11.54 -0.45
C THR A 108 -10.86 -11.17 -1.09
N LEU A 109 -10.04 -12.15 -1.49
CA LEU A 109 -8.79 -11.93 -2.22
C LEU A 109 -9.04 -11.24 -3.58
N ASP A 110 -10.07 -11.66 -4.32
CA ASP A 110 -10.50 -11.02 -5.56
C ASP A 110 -10.74 -9.51 -5.38
N LEU A 111 -11.62 -9.17 -4.43
CA LEU A 111 -11.94 -7.78 -4.10
C LEU A 111 -10.69 -7.00 -3.68
N PHE A 112 -9.86 -7.59 -2.82
CA PHE A 112 -8.69 -6.91 -2.26
C PHE A 112 -7.66 -6.58 -3.34
N VAL A 113 -7.37 -7.54 -4.22
CA VAL A 113 -6.41 -7.34 -5.31
C VAL A 113 -6.86 -6.22 -6.23
N VAL A 114 -8.09 -6.25 -6.74
CA VAL A 114 -8.56 -5.17 -7.65
C VAL A 114 -8.61 -3.83 -6.93
N SER A 115 -9.20 -3.80 -5.73
CA SER A 115 -9.37 -2.56 -4.98
C SER A 115 -8.03 -1.91 -4.64
N VAL A 116 -7.04 -2.68 -4.16
CA VAL A 116 -5.70 -2.16 -3.85
C VAL A 116 -4.99 -1.67 -5.11
N LEU A 117 -5.00 -2.48 -6.18
CA LEU A 117 -4.24 -2.15 -7.38
C LEU A 117 -4.77 -0.92 -8.10
N ILE A 118 -6.07 -0.61 -8.02
CA ILE A 118 -6.59 0.63 -8.61
C ILE A 118 -6.38 1.85 -7.72
N ASP A 119 -5.89 1.76 -6.49
CA ASP A 119 -5.76 2.89 -5.55
C ASP A 119 -4.57 3.83 -5.80
N ALA A 120 -4.46 4.37 -7.01
CA ALA A 120 -3.34 5.23 -7.38
C ALA A 120 -3.54 6.71 -6.97
N GLY A 121 -4.30 6.97 -5.91
CA GLY A 121 -4.71 8.31 -5.48
C GLY A 121 -5.84 8.91 -6.32
N ALA A 122 -6.79 9.59 -5.67
CA ALA A 122 -7.98 10.19 -6.32
C ALA A 122 -7.87 11.71 -6.51
N GLY A 123 -6.73 12.31 -6.20
CA GLY A 123 -6.61 13.76 -6.01
C GLY A 123 -7.38 14.25 -4.78
N ASN A 124 -7.63 15.56 -4.72
CA ASN A 124 -8.29 16.23 -3.59
C ASN A 124 -9.76 16.61 -3.87
N GLU A 125 -10.20 16.51 -5.14
CA GLU A 125 -11.51 17.01 -5.56
C GLU A 125 -12.59 15.92 -5.62
N TRP A 126 -12.24 14.75 -6.15
CA TRP A 126 -13.17 13.64 -6.32
C TRP A 126 -13.74 13.14 -5.00
N LYS A 127 -15.04 12.81 -5.00
CA LYS A 127 -15.75 12.22 -3.87
C LYS A 127 -16.67 11.10 -4.35
N PHE A 128 -16.81 10.07 -3.54
CA PHE A 128 -17.84 9.04 -3.68
C PHE A 128 -18.96 9.33 -2.68
N ASP A 129 -20.19 9.49 -3.15
CA ASP A 129 -21.37 9.62 -2.29
C ASP A 129 -22.02 8.25 -2.09
N GLU A 130 -22.14 7.82 -0.83
CA GLU A 130 -22.98 6.69 -0.47
C GLU A 130 -24.15 7.22 0.37
N ASN A 131 -25.31 7.34 -0.25
CA ASN A 131 -26.56 7.72 0.40
C ASN A 131 -26.44 9.03 1.22
N GLY A 132 -25.76 10.04 0.66
CA GLY A 132 -25.52 11.35 1.32
C GLY A 132 -24.29 11.41 2.22
N THR A 133 -23.58 10.30 2.42
CA THR A 133 -22.27 10.30 3.10
C THR A 133 -21.16 10.28 2.07
N THR A 134 -20.32 11.33 2.07
CA THR A 134 -19.22 11.44 1.10
C THR A 134 -17.91 10.89 1.64
N PHE A 135 -17.22 10.11 0.82
CA PHE A 135 -15.88 9.58 1.05
C PHE A 135 -14.94 10.07 -0.06
N ASN A 136 -13.64 10.16 0.21
CA ASN A 136 -12.64 10.61 -0.76
C ASN A 136 -11.35 9.81 -0.62
N ARG A 137 -10.38 10.04 -1.52
CA ARG A 137 -9.07 9.38 -1.52
C ARG A 137 -9.22 7.84 -1.42
N SER A 138 -8.31 7.16 -0.72
CA SER A 138 -8.26 5.70 -0.61
C SER A 138 -9.51 5.09 0.00
N GLU A 139 -10.15 5.79 0.94
CA GLU A 139 -11.40 5.38 1.57
C GLU A 139 -12.56 5.42 0.56
N GLY A 140 -12.69 6.51 -0.20
CA GLY A 140 -13.69 6.60 -1.26
C GLY A 140 -13.48 5.59 -2.38
N ILE A 141 -12.23 5.36 -2.80
CA ILE A 141 -11.88 4.33 -3.79
C ILE A 141 -12.29 2.95 -3.28
N ALA A 142 -12.07 2.65 -1.99
CA ALA A 142 -12.48 1.36 -1.41
C ALA A 142 -14.01 1.20 -1.47
N VAL A 143 -14.78 2.19 -1.04
CA VAL A 143 -16.26 2.13 -1.09
C VAL A 143 -16.76 1.98 -2.52
N ALA A 144 -16.22 2.76 -3.47
CA ALA A 144 -16.56 2.64 -4.89
C ALA A 144 -16.29 1.23 -5.43
N SER A 145 -15.07 0.72 -5.23
CA SER A 145 -14.67 -0.61 -5.69
C SER A 145 -15.45 -1.75 -5.03
N PHE A 146 -15.90 -1.56 -3.78
CA PHE A 146 -16.78 -2.50 -3.09
C PHE A 146 -18.14 -2.60 -3.80
N HIS A 147 -18.77 -1.47 -4.10
CA HIS A 147 -20.05 -1.46 -4.82
C HIS A 147 -19.92 -2.05 -6.22
N MET A 148 -18.85 -1.71 -6.93
CA MET A 148 -18.57 -2.29 -8.25
C MET A 148 -18.45 -3.82 -8.17
N PHE A 149 -17.76 -4.34 -7.16
CA PHE A 149 -17.65 -5.78 -6.93
C PHE A 149 -18.98 -6.42 -6.58
N VAL A 150 -19.77 -5.83 -5.69
CA VAL A 150 -21.11 -6.34 -5.31
C VAL A 150 -22.07 -6.33 -6.50
N ASN A 151 -21.96 -5.36 -7.40
CA ASN A 151 -22.77 -5.25 -8.61
C ASN A 151 -22.33 -6.23 -9.73
N GLY A 152 -21.24 -6.97 -9.55
CA GLY A 152 -20.72 -7.87 -10.57
C GLY A 152 -19.94 -7.17 -11.69
N ASP A 153 -19.53 -5.91 -11.50
CA ASP A 153 -18.84 -5.14 -12.55
C ASP A 153 -17.48 -5.75 -12.92
N PHE A 154 -16.89 -6.58 -12.05
CA PHE A 154 -15.63 -7.30 -12.28
C PHE A 154 -15.80 -8.79 -12.63
N SER A 155 -17.03 -9.30 -12.63
CA SER A 155 -17.34 -10.69 -12.94
C SER A 155 -17.70 -10.87 -14.42
N ASN A 156 -17.38 -12.03 -14.99
CA ASN A 156 -17.86 -12.46 -16.30
C ASN A 156 -19.08 -13.41 -16.22
N ASP A 157 -19.60 -13.68 -15.01
CA ASP A 157 -20.73 -14.55 -14.75
C ASP A 157 -21.80 -13.82 -13.91
N GLU A 158 -22.95 -13.53 -14.51
CA GLU A 158 -24.07 -12.86 -13.83
C GLU A 158 -24.66 -13.68 -12.69
N SER A 159 -24.52 -15.02 -12.73
CA SER A 159 -24.95 -15.89 -11.63
C SER A 159 -23.96 -15.93 -10.46
N SER A 160 -22.76 -15.36 -10.65
CA SER A 160 -21.72 -15.26 -9.64
C SER A 160 -21.08 -13.87 -9.62
N PRO A 161 -21.80 -12.84 -9.13
CA PRO A 161 -21.35 -11.45 -9.19
C PRO A 161 -20.12 -11.18 -8.31
N TYR A 162 -19.93 -11.95 -7.24
CA TYR A 162 -18.89 -11.73 -6.23
C TYR A 162 -17.54 -12.34 -6.61
N GLN A 163 -17.06 -12.07 -7.82
CA GLN A 163 -15.79 -12.56 -8.33
C GLN A 163 -15.10 -11.50 -9.19
N VAL A 164 -13.79 -11.66 -9.37
CA VAL A 164 -13.00 -10.88 -10.32
C VAL A 164 -12.42 -11.82 -11.36
N ASN A 165 -12.76 -11.64 -12.63
CA ASN A 165 -12.23 -12.46 -13.71
C ASN A 165 -11.29 -11.67 -14.62
N GLY A 166 -10.12 -12.23 -14.93
CA GLY A 166 -9.13 -11.61 -15.82
C GLY A 166 -9.73 -11.16 -17.16
N LEU A 167 -10.55 -12.01 -17.79
CA LEU A 167 -11.23 -11.70 -19.07
C LEU A 167 -12.16 -10.48 -18.98
N LYS A 168 -12.86 -10.30 -17.85
CA LYS A 168 -13.73 -9.14 -17.63
C LYS A 168 -12.91 -7.86 -17.48
N LEU A 169 -11.81 -7.93 -16.73
CA LEU A 169 -10.90 -6.81 -16.55
C LEU A 169 -10.17 -6.44 -17.86
N ALA A 170 -9.71 -7.41 -18.65
CA ALA A 170 -9.01 -7.16 -19.91
C ALA A 170 -9.88 -6.36 -20.90
N ASN A 171 -11.20 -6.59 -20.86
CA ASN A 171 -12.20 -5.91 -21.69
C ASN A 171 -12.97 -4.81 -20.93
N TYR A 172 -12.40 -4.27 -19.84
CA TYR A 172 -13.10 -3.29 -19.01
C TYR A 172 -13.47 -2.03 -19.81
N SER A 173 -14.69 -1.55 -19.65
CA SER A 173 -15.19 -0.38 -20.39
C SER A 173 -15.00 0.90 -19.58
N PRO A 174 -14.76 2.06 -20.23
CA PRO A 174 -14.70 3.35 -19.53
C PRO A 174 -16.01 3.66 -18.80
N GLU A 175 -17.17 3.30 -19.37
CA GLU A 175 -18.49 3.58 -18.80
C GLU A 175 -18.72 2.87 -17.46
N LEU A 176 -18.19 1.65 -17.30
CA LEU A 176 -18.22 0.95 -16.01
C LEU A 176 -17.39 1.69 -14.96
N LEU A 177 -16.22 2.21 -15.34
CA LEU A 177 -15.37 2.96 -14.43
C LEU A 177 -16.01 4.31 -14.05
N GLU A 178 -16.58 5.02 -15.02
CA GLU A 178 -17.30 6.28 -14.81
C GLU A 178 -18.48 6.09 -13.86
N LYS A 179 -19.33 5.09 -14.12
CA LYS A 179 -20.47 4.76 -13.26
C LYS A 179 -20.02 4.35 -11.86
N GLY A 180 -19.06 3.44 -11.77
CA GLY A 180 -18.57 2.90 -10.50
C GLY A 180 -17.92 3.95 -9.60
N PHE A 181 -17.23 4.93 -10.19
CA PHE A 181 -16.61 6.05 -9.46
C PHE A 181 -17.45 7.32 -9.43
N GLN A 182 -18.71 7.29 -9.93
CA GLN A 182 -19.59 8.46 -9.97
C GLN A 182 -18.97 9.68 -10.68
N ILE A 183 -18.21 9.42 -11.75
CA ILE A 183 -17.46 10.44 -12.46
C ILE A 183 -18.42 11.27 -13.32
N THR A 184 -18.32 12.58 -13.15
CA THR A 184 -19.06 13.57 -13.95
C THR A 184 -18.18 14.79 -14.19
N ASP A 185 -18.64 15.73 -15.00
CA ASP A 185 -17.96 17.03 -15.19
C ASP A 185 -17.73 17.79 -13.87
N ASN A 186 -18.59 17.56 -12.86
CA ASN A 186 -18.50 18.20 -11.55
C ASN A 186 -17.85 17.31 -10.48
N ASN A 187 -17.50 16.06 -10.81
CA ASN A 187 -16.88 15.11 -9.89
C ASN A 187 -15.78 14.33 -10.63
N LYS A 188 -14.70 15.02 -10.97
CA LYS A 188 -13.63 14.48 -11.81
C LYS A 188 -12.66 13.64 -10.99
N LEU A 189 -12.42 12.41 -11.44
CA LEU A 189 -11.38 11.55 -10.87
C LEU A 189 -10.04 11.85 -11.55
N TYR A 190 -9.04 12.24 -10.76
CA TYR A 190 -7.68 12.37 -11.26
C TYR A 190 -7.12 10.99 -11.68
N GLY A 191 -6.44 10.93 -12.82
CA GLY A 191 -5.80 9.69 -13.31
C GLY A 191 -6.77 8.65 -13.89
N PHE A 192 -7.94 9.07 -14.42
CA PHE A 192 -8.94 8.18 -15.02
C PHE A 192 -8.36 7.22 -16.07
N ASP A 193 -7.68 7.75 -17.10
CA ASP A 193 -7.13 6.93 -18.20
C ASP A 193 -6.07 5.95 -17.70
N GLY A 194 -5.20 6.40 -16.79
CA GLY A 194 -4.20 5.55 -16.15
C GLY A 194 -4.84 4.37 -15.41
N ARG A 195 -5.94 4.64 -14.69
CA ARG A 195 -6.69 3.62 -13.93
C ARG A 195 -7.42 2.63 -14.83
N LEU A 196 -8.08 3.10 -15.89
CA LEU A 196 -8.72 2.23 -16.88
C LEU A 196 -7.70 1.31 -17.55
N ASN A 197 -6.56 1.86 -17.97
CA ASN A 197 -5.47 1.09 -18.58
C ASN A 197 -4.88 0.08 -17.59
N LEU A 198 -4.74 0.47 -16.31
CA LEU A 198 -4.27 -0.44 -15.26
C LEU A 198 -5.23 -1.61 -15.05
N ILE A 199 -6.55 -1.37 -14.99
CA ILE A 199 -7.54 -2.45 -14.88
C ILE A 199 -7.40 -3.45 -16.04
N ARG A 200 -7.35 -2.94 -17.28
CA ARG A 200 -7.17 -3.79 -18.47
C ARG A 200 -5.87 -4.58 -18.43
N LYS A 201 -4.79 -3.94 -17.99
CA LYS A 201 -3.49 -4.57 -17.84
C LYS A 201 -3.48 -5.66 -16.77
N ILE A 202 -4.16 -5.45 -15.65
CA ILE A 202 -4.37 -6.48 -14.62
C ILE A 202 -5.06 -7.69 -15.26
N GLY A 203 -6.15 -7.49 -16.01
CA GLY A 203 -6.83 -8.58 -16.72
C GLY A 203 -5.90 -9.41 -17.60
N ASN A 204 -5.15 -8.75 -18.48
CA ASN A 204 -4.17 -9.42 -19.36
C ASN A 204 -3.09 -10.19 -18.58
N ILE A 205 -2.65 -9.67 -17.43
CA ILE A 205 -1.64 -10.33 -16.61
C ILE A 205 -2.22 -11.57 -15.92
N LEU A 206 -3.42 -11.46 -15.35
CA LEU A 206 -4.10 -12.60 -14.73
C LEU A 206 -4.24 -13.77 -15.73
N GLU A 207 -4.60 -13.46 -16.97
CA GLU A 207 -4.66 -14.42 -18.08
C GLU A 207 -3.29 -15.07 -18.37
N SER A 208 -2.23 -14.26 -18.42
CA SER A 208 -0.87 -14.74 -18.72
C SER A 208 -0.27 -15.62 -17.61
N LYS A 209 -0.76 -15.53 -16.37
CA LYS A 209 -0.22 -16.24 -15.19
C LYS A 209 -1.20 -17.29 -14.67
N LYS A 210 -1.82 -18.05 -15.59
CA LYS A 210 -2.75 -19.17 -15.33
C LYS A 210 -2.32 -20.16 -14.23
N ARG A 211 -1.01 -20.38 -14.06
CA ARG A 211 -0.49 -21.25 -12.98
C ARG A 211 -0.84 -20.73 -11.59
N ILE A 212 -0.86 -19.41 -11.41
CA ILE A 212 -1.18 -18.75 -10.13
C ILE A 212 -2.67 -18.46 -10.04
N PHE A 213 -3.28 -17.97 -11.12
CA PHE A 213 -4.65 -17.44 -11.10
C PHE A 213 -5.71 -18.40 -11.68
N GLY A 214 -5.40 -19.67 -11.88
CA GLY A 214 -6.36 -20.67 -12.34
C GLY A 214 -6.87 -20.44 -13.77
N GLN A 215 -7.89 -21.22 -14.17
CA GLN A 215 -8.44 -21.24 -15.54
C GLN A 215 -9.36 -20.06 -15.85
N ASP A 216 -10.04 -19.58 -14.82
CA ASP A 216 -10.96 -18.44 -14.82
C ASP A 216 -10.26 -17.12 -14.45
N PHE A 217 -8.93 -17.16 -14.28
CA PHE A 217 -8.04 -16.01 -14.10
C PHE A 217 -8.44 -15.13 -12.92
N ARG A 218 -8.90 -15.74 -11.83
CA ARG A 218 -9.27 -15.03 -10.60
C ARG A 218 -8.05 -14.79 -9.72
N PRO A 219 -7.87 -13.57 -9.18
CA PRO A 219 -6.85 -13.32 -8.17
C PRO A 219 -6.92 -14.31 -6.99
N GLY A 220 -8.12 -14.64 -6.53
CA GLY A 220 -8.36 -15.53 -5.39
C GLY A 220 -7.86 -16.95 -5.58
N ASN A 221 -7.68 -17.42 -6.82
CA ASN A 221 -7.05 -18.71 -7.11
C ASN A 221 -5.57 -18.77 -6.68
N MET A 222 -4.95 -17.64 -6.32
CA MET A 222 -3.65 -17.66 -5.67
C MET A 222 -3.66 -18.48 -4.38
N LEU A 223 -4.81 -18.62 -3.71
CA LEU A 223 -4.96 -19.50 -2.55
C LEU A 223 -4.66 -20.96 -2.92
N ASP A 224 -5.22 -21.47 -4.02
CA ASP A 224 -4.94 -22.82 -4.53
C ASP A 224 -3.44 -22.98 -4.83
N TYR A 225 -2.83 -21.97 -5.46
CA TYR A 225 -1.40 -21.98 -5.77
C TYR A 225 -0.53 -22.03 -4.51
N LEU A 226 -0.84 -21.21 -3.50
CA LEU A 226 -0.07 -21.10 -2.25
C LEU A 226 -0.08 -22.41 -1.46
N ILE A 227 -1.25 -23.02 -1.27
CA ILE A 227 -1.37 -24.28 -0.51
C ILE A 227 -0.75 -25.48 -1.23
N ALA A 228 -0.55 -25.36 -2.55
CA ALA A 228 0.12 -26.38 -3.37
C ALA A 228 1.65 -26.20 -3.44
N LEU A 229 2.20 -25.13 -2.85
CA LEU A 229 3.65 -24.94 -2.81
C LEU A 229 4.31 -26.02 -1.95
N PRO A 230 5.46 -26.60 -2.37
CA PRO A 230 6.18 -27.58 -1.57
C PRO A 230 6.64 -27.07 -0.20
N THR A 231 6.79 -25.75 -0.05
CA THR A 231 7.18 -25.06 1.18
C THR A 231 5.99 -24.78 2.11
N CYS A 232 4.76 -24.97 1.63
CA CYS A 232 3.55 -24.82 2.43
C CYS A 232 3.22 -26.15 3.12
N GLU A 233 3.26 -26.16 4.44
CA GLU A 233 3.06 -27.37 5.25
C GLU A 233 1.58 -27.49 5.63
N LYS A 234 0.97 -28.66 5.42
CA LYS A 234 -0.38 -28.94 5.92
C LYS A 234 -0.32 -29.27 7.41
N ILE A 235 -1.01 -28.49 8.25
CA ILE A 235 -0.96 -28.62 9.72
C ILE A 235 -2.26 -29.13 10.34
N SER A 236 -3.37 -29.14 9.59
CA SER A 236 -4.63 -29.78 9.99
C SER A 236 -5.43 -30.21 8.76
N GLU A 237 -6.67 -30.70 8.93
CA GLU A 237 -7.53 -31.10 7.81
C GLU A 237 -7.71 -29.96 6.78
N ILE A 238 -7.88 -28.74 7.29
CA ILE A 238 -8.17 -27.52 6.51
C ILE A 238 -7.11 -26.42 6.64
N GLY A 239 -6.13 -26.57 7.54
CA GLY A 239 -5.15 -25.55 7.87
C GLY A 239 -3.74 -25.80 7.31
N TYR A 240 -3.05 -24.71 7.00
CA TYR A 240 -1.72 -24.72 6.40
C TYR A 240 -0.79 -23.72 7.08
N LYS A 241 0.51 -23.99 7.04
CA LYS A 241 1.57 -23.08 7.47
C LYS A 241 2.29 -22.52 6.25
N LEU A 242 2.39 -21.20 6.17
CA LEU A 242 2.91 -20.49 5.00
C LEU A 242 3.98 -19.47 5.41
N ASN A 243 5.13 -19.49 4.73
CA ASN A 243 6.12 -18.43 4.87
C ASN A 243 5.61 -17.17 4.17
N LEU A 244 5.69 -16.00 4.81
CA LEU A 244 5.38 -14.74 4.16
C LEU A 244 6.15 -14.55 2.83
N GLU A 245 7.38 -15.04 2.74
CA GLU A 245 8.19 -14.94 1.51
C GLU A 245 7.54 -15.66 0.31
N ASP A 246 6.78 -16.74 0.55
CA ASP A 246 6.04 -17.44 -0.50
C ASP A 246 4.86 -16.62 -1.01
N LEU A 247 4.13 -15.96 -0.09
CA LEU A 247 3.07 -15.01 -0.45
C LEU A 247 3.66 -13.84 -1.25
N TRP A 248 4.72 -13.23 -0.75
CA TRP A 248 5.41 -12.12 -1.41
C TRP A 248 5.86 -12.51 -2.82
N THR A 249 6.56 -13.65 -2.95
CA THR A 249 7.07 -14.15 -4.23
C THR A 249 5.95 -14.47 -5.20
N THR A 250 4.82 -14.98 -4.71
CA THR A 250 3.62 -15.23 -5.53
C THR A 250 3.07 -13.93 -6.09
N LEU A 251 2.96 -12.88 -5.26
CA LEU A 251 2.50 -11.57 -5.69
C LEU A 251 3.45 -10.91 -6.68
N MET A 252 4.76 -10.95 -6.43
CA MET A 252 5.76 -10.41 -7.36
C MET A 252 5.72 -11.16 -8.71
N LYS A 253 5.71 -12.51 -8.71
CA LYS A 253 5.61 -13.28 -9.97
C LYS A 253 4.28 -13.09 -10.70
N GLY A 254 3.21 -12.91 -9.94
CA GLY A 254 1.85 -12.78 -10.46
C GLY A 254 1.52 -11.40 -11.00
N LEU A 255 2.03 -10.33 -10.37
CA LEU A 255 1.55 -8.96 -10.59
C LEU A 255 2.64 -7.95 -10.96
N HIS A 256 3.93 -8.27 -10.87
CA HIS A 256 5.01 -7.32 -11.16
C HIS A 256 4.91 -6.67 -12.55
N ASP A 257 4.42 -7.42 -13.55
CA ASP A 257 4.32 -6.93 -14.91
C ASP A 257 3.26 -5.81 -15.09
N ILE A 258 2.46 -5.47 -14.05
CA ILE A 258 1.48 -4.36 -14.10
C ILE A 258 2.16 -3.00 -14.27
N TRP A 259 3.42 -2.88 -13.85
CA TRP A 259 4.14 -1.60 -13.90
C TRP A 259 4.52 -1.20 -15.33
N PRO A 260 4.43 0.09 -15.69
CA PRO A 260 4.92 0.57 -16.97
C PRO A 260 6.39 0.17 -17.18
N LYS A 261 6.73 -0.23 -18.41
CA LYS A 261 8.12 -0.53 -18.82
C LYS A 261 8.82 0.69 -19.42
N ASP A 262 8.30 1.88 -19.14
CA ASP A 262 8.87 3.12 -19.65
C ASP A 262 10.19 3.48 -18.94
N SER A 263 10.84 4.53 -19.44
CA SER A 263 12.15 4.99 -18.99
C SER A 263 12.18 5.57 -17.57
N THR A 264 11.06 5.60 -16.83
CA THR A 264 11.00 6.17 -15.48
C THR A 264 11.35 5.18 -14.37
N ARG A 265 11.46 3.89 -14.70
CA ARG A 265 11.74 2.81 -13.74
C ARG A 265 13.19 2.38 -13.79
N THR A 266 13.73 1.98 -12.64
CA THR A 266 15.09 1.42 -12.58
C THR A 266 15.12 0.09 -13.30
N VAL A 267 16.06 -0.03 -14.24
CA VAL A 267 16.28 -1.23 -15.05
C VAL A 267 17.64 -1.82 -14.73
N VAL A 268 17.67 -3.12 -14.44
CA VAL A 268 18.90 -3.91 -14.27
C VAL A 268 18.86 -5.02 -15.33
N ASP A 269 19.86 -5.04 -16.22
CA ASP A 269 19.96 -6.00 -17.34
C ASP A 269 18.69 -6.13 -18.20
N GLY A 270 18.05 -5.01 -18.49
CA GLY A 270 16.80 -4.98 -19.27
C GLY A 270 15.54 -5.37 -18.49
N PHE A 271 15.67 -5.72 -17.21
CA PHE A 271 14.55 -6.01 -16.32
C PHE A 271 14.18 -4.78 -15.48
N SER A 272 12.93 -4.32 -15.59
CA SER A 272 12.40 -3.24 -14.74
C SER A 272 12.15 -3.75 -13.32
N LEU A 273 12.70 -3.07 -12.33
CA LEU A 273 12.51 -3.41 -10.91
C LEU A 273 11.21 -2.84 -10.33
N GLY A 274 10.42 -2.08 -11.10
CA GLY A 274 9.18 -1.49 -10.61
C GLY A 274 9.42 -0.38 -9.59
N ASP A 275 8.99 -0.57 -8.35
CA ASP A 275 9.04 0.43 -7.27
C ASP A 275 10.41 0.39 -6.55
N ALA A 276 11.47 0.66 -7.32
CA ALA A 276 12.86 0.76 -6.85
C ALA A 276 13.63 1.84 -7.64
N TRP A 277 14.49 2.60 -6.95
CA TRP A 277 15.21 3.75 -7.51
C TRP A 277 16.64 3.85 -7.02
N LYS A 278 17.48 4.52 -7.81
CA LYS A 278 18.82 4.91 -7.37
C LYS A 278 18.70 6.04 -6.34
N LEU A 279 19.35 5.87 -5.19
CA LEU A 279 19.46 6.87 -4.14
C LEU A 279 20.83 7.55 -4.25
N LYS A 280 20.86 8.88 -4.40
CA LYS A 280 22.11 9.66 -4.58
C LYS A 280 23.02 9.61 -3.35
N LEU A 281 22.43 9.48 -2.15
CA LEU A 281 23.14 9.45 -0.87
C LEU A 281 24.31 8.45 -0.83
N ASN A 282 24.17 7.29 -1.49
CA ASN A 282 25.20 6.24 -1.53
C ASN A 282 25.32 5.57 -2.91
N ASP A 283 24.73 6.17 -3.95
CA ASP A 283 24.65 5.64 -5.31
C ASP A 283 24.06 4.22 -5.45
N SER A 284 23.36 3.72 -4.44
CA SER A 284 22.77 2.36 -4.43
C SER A 284 21.32 2.35 -4.95
N ILE A 285 20.81 1.18 -5.31
CA ILE A 285 19.39 0.98 -5.59
C ILE A 285 18.68 0.68 -4.27
N VAL A 286 17.70 1.51 -3.93
CA VAL A 286 16.75 1.25 -2.84
C VAL A 286 15.46 0.68 -3.39
N THR A 287 14.96 -0.35 -2.73
CA THR A 287 13.72 -1.04 -3.13
C THR A 287 12.60 -0.69 -2.16
N PHE A 288 11.39 -0.43 -2.67
CA PHE A 288 10.24 -0.07 -1.85
C PHE A 288 9.10 -1.07 -2.01
N HIS A 289 8.73 -1.43 -3.25
CA HIS A 289 7.65 -2.38 -3.57
C HIS A 289 6.37 -2.12 -2.76
N LYS A 290 6.07 -0.84 -2.50
CA LYS A 290 5.09 -0.37 -1.52
C LYS A 290 3.69 -0.90 -1.81
N LEU A 291 3.27 -0.93 -3.08
CA LEU A 291 1.94 -1.44 -3.44
C LEU A 291 1.84 -2.94 -3.18
N THR A 292 2.86 -3.73 -3.57
CA THR A 292 2.92 -5.17 -3.28
C THR A 292 2.92 -5.41 -1.77
N GLN A 293 3.62 -4.57 -1.00
CA GLN A 293 3.66 -4.66 0.45
C GLN A 293 2.32 -4.34 1.10
N TRP A 294 1.64 -3.30 0.64
CA TRP A 294 0.32 -2.96 1.13
C TRP A 294 -0.74 -4.00 0.74
N LEU A 295 -0.63 -4.57 -0.47
CA LEU A 295 -1.45 -5.72 -0.86
C LEU A 295 -1.17 -6.90 0.07
N THR A 296 0.10 -7.24 0.32
CA THR A 296 0.49 -8.33 1.22
C THR A 296 -0.14 -8.15 2.60
N TYR A 297 -0.03 -6.97 3.20
CA TYR A 297 -0.70 -6.63 4.46
C TYR A 297 -2.21 -6.86 4.40
N SER A 298 -2.84 -6.40 3.32
CA SER A 298 -4.29 -6.55 3.11
C SER A 298 -4.71 -8.02 3.02
N LEU A 299 -3.91 -8.89 2.40
CA LEU A 299 -4.24 -10.31 2.23
C LEU A 299 -4.04 -11.15 3.49
N LEU A 300 -3.25 -10.69 4.48
CA LEU A 300 -2.98 -11.47 5.69
C LEU A 300 -4.26 -11.87 6.44
N LEU A 301 -5.21 -10.95 6.58
CA LEU A 301 -6.44 -11.20 7.33
C LEU A 301 -7.31 -12.29 6.66
N PRO A 302 -7.70 -12.19 5.37
CA PRO A 302 -8.52 -13.22 4.75
C PRO A 302 -7.78 -14.58 4.65
N LEU A 303 -6.47 -14.59 4.40
CA LEU A 303 -5.68 -15.82 4.36
C LEU A 303 -5.66 -16.51 5.72
N ARG A 304 -5.47 -15.76 6.81
CA ARG A 304 -5.51 -16.33 8.18
C ARG A 304 -6.90 -16.79 8.57
N LYS A 305 -7.90 -15.92 8.40
CA LYS A 305 -9.24 -16.10 8.94
C LYS A 305 -10.05 -17.15 8.18
N PHE A 306 -10.01 -17.10 6.85
CA PHE A 306 -10.86 -17.92 5.98
C PHE A 306 -10.06 -18.94 5.16
N GLY A 307 -8.79 -18.65 4.88
CA GLY A 307 -7.90 -19.64 4.26
C GLY A 307 -7.31 -20.63 5.28
N HIS A 308 -7.44 -20.35 6.58
CA HIS A 308 -6.82 -21.09 7.67
C HIS A 308 -5.28 -21.21 7.54
N LEU A 309 -4.62 -20.14 7.08
CA LEU A 309 -3.17 -20.09 6.95
C LEU A 309 -2.52 -19.51 8.22
N GLU A 310 -1.66 -20.29 8.88
CA GLU A 310 -0.68 -19.78 9.84
C GLU A 310 0.50 -19.17 9.06
N ILE A 311 0.48 -17.84 8.91
CA ILE A 311 1.53 -17.10 8.21
C ILE A 311 2.61 -16.65 9.18
N TYR A 312 3.83 -17.16 9.01
CA TYR A 312 5.01 -16.83 9.80
C TYR A 312 5.98 -15.90 9.03
N ASN A 313 7.00 -15.39 9.73
CA ASN A 313 7.95 -14.37 9.24
C ASN A 313 7.30 -13.04 8.83
N THR A 314 6.20 -12.64 9.47
CA THR A 314 5.49 -11.39 9.11
C THR A 314 6.26 -10.11 9.46
N GLU A 315 7.27 -10.21 10.32
CA GLU A 315 8.22 -9.14 10.66
C GLU A 315 9.13 -8.72 9.48
N LEU A 316 9.16 -9.50 8.38
CA LEU A 316 9.84 -9.08 7.16
C LEU A 316 9.14 -7.90 6.48
N LEU A 317 7.84 -7.68 6.71
CA LEU A 317 7.16 -6.48 6.20
C LEU A 317 7.73 -5.21 6.85
N THR A 318 7.73 -4.12 6.09
CA THR A 318 8.35 -2.84 6.49
C THR A 318 7.31 -1.72 6.60
N GLY A 319 7.77 -0.51 6.93
CA GLY A 319 6.95 0.67 6.84
C GLY A 319 6.48 0.93 5.40
N LEU A 320 5.29 1.50 5.23
CA LEU A 320 4.80 1.91 3.91
C LEU A 320 5.21 3.37 3.63
N PRO A 321 6.11 3.63 2.68
CA PRO A 321 6.61 4.98 2.40
C PRO A 321 5.65 5.79 1.53
N GLU A 322 4.45 6.02 2.05
CA GLU A 322 3.47 6.96 1.46
C GLU A 322 3.45 8.28 2.23
N TYR A 323 2.78 9.27 1.64
CA TYR A 323 2.90 10.66 2.03
C TYR A 323 2.33 10.99 3.42
N ARG A 324 1.45 10.17 4.01
CA ARG A 324 0.94 10.40 5.38
C ARG A 324 1.99 9.94 6.41
N ASN A 325 2.49 8.73 6.25
CA ASN A 325 3.57 8.15 7.04
C ASN A 325 4.87 8.96 6.92
N GLY A 326 5.23 9.40 5.71
CA GLY A 326 6.40 10.26 5.51
C GLY A 326 6.16 11.71 5.95
N GLY A 327 4.93 12.19 5.78
CA GLY A 327 4.53 13.57 6.04
C GLY A 327 4.61 13.95 7.51
N VAL A 328 4.30 13.02 8.42
CA VAL A 328 4.38 13.28 9.87
C VAL A 328 5.79 13.70 10.31
N PHE A 329 6.84 13.15 9.69
CA PHE A 329 8.22 13.48 10.03
C PHE A 329 8.64 14.86 9.50
N VAL A 330 8.07 15.29 8.37
CA VAL A 330 8.33 16.61 7.80
C VAL A 330 7.51 17.69 8.53
N ASP A 331 6.23 17.44 8.76
CA ASP A 331 5.30 18.40 9.39
C ASP A 331 5.61 18.67 10.86
N LEU A 332 6.25 17.71 11.55
CA LEU A 332 6.73 17.89 12.93
C LEU A 332 8.18 18.40 12.99
N GLY A 333 8.81 18.67 11.84
CA GLY A 333 10.13 19.28 11.72
C GLY A 333 11.31 18.35 12.00
N LEU A 334 11.10 17.03 12.10
CA LEU A 334 12.20 16.06 12.19
C LEU A 334 13.02 16.05 10.90
N LEU A 335 12.35 16.15 9.76
CA LEU A 335 12.95 16.31 8.44
C LEU A 335 12.55 17.68 7.87
N THR A 336 13.51 18.43 7.35
CA THR A 336 13.25 19.69 6.64
C THR A 336 13.95 19.65 5.29
N LEU A 337 13.26 20.00 4.21
CA LEU A 337 13.91 20.12 2.90
C LEU A 337 14.99 21.20 2.95
N LYS A 338 16.17 20.91 2.41
CA LYS A 338 17.21 21.92 2.20
C LYS A 338 16.73 23.00 1.24
N GLU A 339 17.27 24.20 1.38
CA GLU A 339 16.80 25.38 0.66
C GLU A 339 16.83 25.19 -0.86
N GLU A 340 17.87 24.54 -1.41
CA GLU A 340 17.98 24.27 -2.84
C GLU A 340 16.88 23.32 -3.33
N ALA A 341 16.53 22.31 -2.52
CA ALA A 341 15.44 21.39 -2.83
C ALA A 341 14.09 22.12 -2.78
N VAL A 342 13.87 22.99 -1.79
CA VAL A 342 12.65 23.81 -1.68
C VAL A 342 12.47 24.67 -2.92
N GLN A 343 13.49 25.44 -3.32
CA GLN A 343 13.42 26.34 -4.47
C GLN A 343 13.06 25.57 -5.75
N ARG A 344 13.80 24.49 -6.03
CA ARG A 344 13.56 23.61 -7.19
C ARG A 344 12.17 22.99 -7.20
N GLY A 345 11.70 22.51 -6.05
CA GLY A 345 10.37 21.90 -5.94
C GLY A 345 9.23 22.90 -6.12
N LEU A 346 9.41 24.16 -5.68
CA LEU A 346 8.42 25.22 -5.89
C LEU A 346 8.35 25.65 -7.36
N GLU A 347 9.48 25.65 -8.08
CA GLU A 347 9.51 25.86 -9.53
C GLU A 347 8.73 24.76 -10.27
N LEU A 348 9.03 23.49 -9.97
CA LEU A 348 8.31 22.34 -10.53
C LEU A 348 6.80 22.39 -10.22
N SER A 349 6.42 22.90 -9.05
CA SER A 349 5.01 23.06 -8.68
C SER A 349 4.28 24.05 -9.59
N LYS A 350 4.94 25.17 -9.93
CA LYS A 350 4.39 26.17 -10.85
C LYS A 350 4.24 25.59 -12.26
N GLU A 351 5.25 24.87 -12.75
CA GLU A 351 5.25 24.24 -14.07
C GLU A 351 4.15 23.18 -14.20
N SER A 352 4.01 22.35 -13.17
CA SER A 352 3.04 21.23 -13.14
C SER A 352 1.63 21.67 -12.75
N LYS A 353 1.42 22.97 -12.48
CA LYS A 353 0.15 23.56 -12.03
C LYS A 353 -0.43 22.85 -10.80
N THR A 354 0.45 22.39 -9.91
CA THR A 354 0.09 21.86 -8.59
C THR A 354 -0.06 23.02 -7.58
N ASP A 355 -0.22 22.70 -6.29
CA ASP A 355 -0.32 23.72 -5.24
C ASP A 355 0.97 24.55 -5.16
N GLN A 356 0.92 25.81 -5.59
CA GLN A 356 2.08 26.69 -5.73
C GLN A 356 2.79 27.01 -4.40
N GLY A 357 2.18 26.71 -3.25
CA GLY A 357 2.81 26.86 -1.94
C GLY A 357 3.61 25.63 -1.46
N ILE A 358 3.51 24.51 -2.18
CA ILE A 358 4.05 23.22 -1.74
C ILE A 358 5.06 22.69 -2.78
N PRO A 359 6.31 22.37 -2.38
CA PRO A 359 7.30 21.76 -3.27
C PRO A 359 6.78 20.48 -3.91
N SER A 360 6.97 20.34 -5.22
CA SER A 360 6.47 19.21 -6.00
C SER A 360 7.62 18.53 -6.75
N PHE A 361 7.61 17.20 -6.79
CA PHE A 361 8.65 16.42 -7.45
C PHE A 361 8.06 15.18 -8.14
N THR A 362 8.77 14.65 -9.13
CA THR A 362 8.39 13.38 -9.76
C THR A 362 8.87 12.18 -8.92
N ALA A 363 8.34 10.99 -9.18
CA ALA A 363 8.70 9.78 -8.43
C ALA A 363 10.18 9.38 -8.52
N ILE A 364 10.86 9.73 -9.63
CA ILE A 364 12.29 9.45 -9.84
C ILE A 364 13.19 10.48 -9.18
N ASP A 365 12.63 11.60 -8.70
CA ASP A 365 13.41 12.64 -8.06
C ASP A 365 14.04 12.13 -6.76
N ASP A 366 15.31 12.43 -6.56
CA ASP A 366 16.06 11.98 -5.38
C ASP A 366 15.45 12.48 -4.07
N VAL A 367 14.75 13.62 -4.06
CA VAL A 367 13.97 14.09 -2.90
C VAL A 367 12.91 13.07 -2.50
N ILE A 368 12.16 12.54 -3.48
CA ILE A 368 11.12 11.55 -3.22
C ILE A 368 11.73 10.22 -2.82
N VAL A 369 12.80 9.78 -3.51
CA VAL A 369 13.48 8.52 -3.19
C VAL A 369 14.07 8.54 -1.78
N GLU A 370 14.76 9.62 -1.40
CA GLU A 370 15.35 9.78 -0.07
C GLU A 370 14.28 9.94 1.02
N TRP A 371 13.19 10.65 0.75
CA TRP A 371 12.08 10.78 1.69
C TRP A 371 11.38 9.44 1.95
N ARG A 372 11.14 8.65 0.89
CA ARG A 372 10.58 7.29 1.01
C ARG A 372 11.52 6.36 1.77
N SER A 373 12.82 6.44 1.49
CA SER A 373 13.84 5.66 2.21
C SER A 373 13.89 6.03 3.70
N SER A 374 13.86 7.33 4.00
CA SER A 374 13.79 7.86 5.36
C SER A 374 12.53 7.41 6.08
N THR A 375 11.38 7.38 5.40
CA THR A 375 10.10 6.95 5.97
C THR A 375 10.15 5.49 6.42
N ILE A 376 10.69 4.58 5.60
CA ILE A 376 10.82 3.16 5.98
C ILE A 376 11.62 3.02 7.28
N VAL A 377 12.82 3.61 7.31
CA VAL A 377 13.72 3.44 8.45
C VAL A 377 13.22 4.16 9.69
N LEU A 378 12.56 5.30 9.55
CA LEU A 378 11.98 6.04 10.68
C LEU A 378 10.81 5.28 11.32
N LEU A 379 9.96 4.61 10.53
CA LEU A 379 8.87 3.81 11.09
C LEU A 379 9.39 2.64 11.94
N ASP A 380 10.40 1.91 11.45
CA ASP A 380 11.10 0.89 12.24
C ASP A 380 11.78 1.50 13.48
N TYR A 381 12.33 2.71 13.36
CA TYR A 381 13.05 3.40 14.43
C TYR A 381 12.14 3.95 15.55
N ILE A 382 10.93 4.42 15.23
CA ILE A 382 9.99 4.97 16.22
C ILE A 382 9.16 3.87 16.90
N LEU A 383 8.93 2.71 16.27
CA LEU A 383 8.13 1.62 16.84
C LEU A 383 8.53 1.24 18.28
N PRO A 384 9.81 0.88 18.58
CA PRO A 384 10.20 0.57 19.95
C PRO A 384 10.01 1.77 20.89
N ARG A 385 10.24 3.00 20.42
CA ARG A 385 10.09 4.22 21.22
C ARG A 385 8.64 4.53 21.58
N VAL A 386 7.71 4.27 20.65
CA VAL A 386 6.28 4.39 20.90
C VAL A 386 5.84 3.34 21.92
N ASN A 387 6.31 2.09 21.79
CA ASN A 387 6.05 1.04 22.78
C ASN A 387 6.60 1.39 24.18
N ASP A 388 7.79 2.00 24.25
CA ASP A 388 8.39 2.47 25.50
C ASP A 388 7.59 3.65 26.09
N TYR A 389 7.22 4.62 25.26
CA TYR A 389 6.41 5.78 25.67
C TYR A 389 5.06 5.36 26.25
N LEU A 390 4.40 4.38 25.61
CA LEU A 390 3.13 3.79 26.06
C LEU A 390 3.28 2.80 27.23
N LYS A 391 4.52 2.46 27.62
CA LYS A 391 4.83 1.49 28.70
C LYS A 391 4.22 0.11 28.44
N ILE A 392 4.40 -0.39 27.22
CA ILE A 392 3.89 -1.68 26.73
C ILE A 392 4.98 -2.60 26.17
N THR A 393 6.24 -2.15 26.14
CA THR A 393 7.38 -2.98 25.73
C THR A 393 7.47 -4.26 26.56
N GLY A 394 7.58 -5.41 25.87
CA GLY A 394 7.63 -6.74 26.49
C GLY A 394 6.30 -7.25 27.05
N THR A 395 5.19 -6.53 26.83
CA THR A 395 3.84 -6.96 27.25
C THR A 395 3.06 -7.52 26.06
N GLU A 396 1.94 -8.21 26.33
CA GLU A 396 1.01 -8.67 25.29
C GLU A 396 0.40 -7.52 24.46
N TYR A 397 0.43 -6.30 24.99
CA TYR A 397 -0.10 -5.09 24.34
C TYR A 397 0.90 -4.43 23.41
N GLN A 398 2.13 -4.96 23.27
CA GLN A 398 3.18 -4.37 22.46
C GLN A 398 2.72 -4.24 21.01
N LEU A 399 2.80 -3.02 20.46
CA LEU A 399 2.45 -2.78 19.07
C LEU A 399 3.50 -3.38 18.15
N ILE A 400 3.02 -3.95 17.05
CA ILE A 400 3.84 -4.30 15.88
C ILE A 400 3.74 -3.22 14.81
N LEU A 401 4.69 -3.21 13.88
CA LEU A 401 4.80 -2.20 12.81
C LEU A 401 3.49 -1.89 12.08
N PRO A 402 2.68 -2.87 11.61
CA PRO A 402 1.41 -2.54 10.95
C PRO A 402 0.37 -1.88 11.86
N GLN A 403 0.39 -2.16 13.17
CA GLN A 403 -0.50 -1.49 14.13
C GLN A 403 -0.05 -0.06 14.39
N LEU A 404 1.26 0.18 14.45
CA LEU A 404 1.83 1.53 14.50
C LEU A 404 1.43 2.33 13.25
N ILE A 405 1.44 1.72 12.06
CA ILE A 405 1.00 2.38 10.85
C ILE A 405 -0.49 2.72 10.94
N GLU A 406 -1.33 1.72 11.23
CA GLU A 406 -2.80 1.86 11.26
C GLU A 406 -3.29 2.91 12.26
N ALA A 407 -2.86 2.81 13.52
CA ALA A 407 -3.36 3.65 14.60
C ALA A 407 -2.47 4.87 14.89
N GLY A 408 -1.24 4.88 14.39
CA GLY A 408 -0.21 5.86 14.72
C GLY A 408 0.18 6.73 13.54
N SER A 409 1.24 6.36 12.81
CA SER A 409 1.89 7.26 11.85
C SER A 409 0.95 7.73 10.73
N TRP A 410 0.09 6.85 10.22
CA TRP A 410 -0.82 7.19 9.13
C TRP A 410 -1.93 8.18 9.55
N PRO A 411 -2.69 7.96 10.65
CA PRO A 411 -3.63 8.97 11.14
C PRO A 411 -2.93 10.23 11.68
N SER A 412 -1.74 10.11 12.28
CA SER A 412 -0.95 11.27 12.71
C SER A 412 -0.59 12.19 11.54
N GLY A 413 -0.10 11.60 10.44
CA GLY A 413 0.17 12.32 9.20
C GLY A 413 -1.06 13.05 8.66
N ARG A 414 -2.24 12.40 8.66
CA ARG A 414 -3.50 13.06 8.27
C ARG A 414 -3.86 14.23 9.18
N ARG A 415 -3.76 14.03 10.49
CA ARG A 415 -4.15 15.03 11.50
C ARG A 415 -3.29 16.28 11.42
N ILE A 416 -1.97 16.13 11.33
CA ILE A 416 -1.05 17.27 11.22
C ILE A 416 -1.18 17.95 9.86
N ALA A 417 -1.36 17.18 8.77
CA ALA A 417 -1.58 17.72 7.44
C ALA A 417 -2.84 18.60 7.38
N ALA A 418 -3.95 18.14 7.98
CA ALA A 418 -5.18 18.92 8.07
C ALA A 418 -5.02 20.18 8.93
N SER A 419 -4.24 20.12 10.01
CA SER A 419 -3.97 21.28 10.86
C SER A 419 -3.14 22.36 10.16
N LEU A 420 -2.10 21.95 9.42
CA LEU A 420 -1.17 22.87 8.77
C LEU A 420 -1.66 23.34 7.38
N ARG A 421 -2.48 22.52 6.70
CA ARG A 421 -3.07 22.82 5.38
C ARG A 421 -4.59 22.58 5.41
N PRO A 422 -5.38 23.38 6.14
CA PRO A 422 -6.81 23.13 6.34
C PRO A 422 -7.65 23.13 5.07
N LYS A 423 -7.17 23.77 3.99
CA LYS A 423 -7.87 23.79 2.70
C LYS A 423 -7.78 22.46 1.93
N THR A 424 -6.65 21.77 2.01
CA THR A 424 -6.36 20.61 1.15
C THR A 424 -6.17 19.32 1.95
N SER A 425 -5.74 19.43 3.21
CA SER A 425 -5.21 18.34 4.02
C SER A 425 -4.13 17.54 3.26
N GLY A 426 -3.43 18.21 2.34
CA GLY A 426 -2.42 17.62 1.47
C GLY A 426 -1.08 17.42 2.16
N PRO A 427 -0.16 16.68 1.53
CA PRO A 427 1.16 16.42 2.09
C PRO A 427 2.05 17.68 2.13
N PRO A 428 3.13 17.67 2.92
CA PRO A 428 4.16 18.71 2.88
C PRO A 428 5.01 18.73 1.61
N ILE A 429 5.02 17.63 0.86
CA ILE A 429 5.75 17.48 -0.40
C ILE A 429 4.80 16.78 -1.37
N ASN A 430 4.56 17.40 -2.52
CA ASN A 430 3.65 16.87 -3.53
C ASN A 430 4.40 15.91 -4.48
N LEU A 431 3.69 14.86 -4.87
CA LEU A 431 4.13 13.96 -5.93
C LEU A 431 3.44 14.34 -7.24
N ILE A 432 4.23 14.63 -8.27
CA ILE A 432 3.76 14.74 -9.64
C ILE A 432 3.63 13.29 -10.15
N SER A 433 2.40 12.78 -10.20
CA SER A 433 2.08 11.40 -10.57
C SER A 433 1.05 11.39 -11.68
N ASP A 434 1.16 10.44 -12.61
CA ASP A 434 0.16 10.14 -13.64
C ASP A 434 -0.91 9.15 -13.16
N GLY A 435 -0.92 8.82 -11.86
CA GLY A 435 -1.77 7.77 -11.30
C GLY A 435 -1.20 6.37 -11.50
N THR A 436 0.12 6.21 -11.66
CA THR A 436 0.80 4.91 -11.69
C THR A 436 1.85 4.73 -10.59
N VAL A 437 2.03 5.74 -9.72
CA VAL A 437 2.91 5.71 -8.54
C VAL A 437 2.08 5.99 -7.29
N PHE A 438 2.23 5.14 -6.27
CA PHE A 438 1.33 4.93 -5.13
C PHE A 438 1.91 5.33 -3.77
#